data_AF-A0A817REC2-F1
#
_entry.id   AF-A0A817REC2-F1
#
_cell.length_a   1.000
_cell.length_b   1.000
_cell.length_c   1.000
_cell.angle_alpha   90.00
_cell.angle_beta   90.00
_cell.angle_gamma   90.00
#
_symmetry.space_group_name_H-M   'P 1'
#
loop_
_entity.id
_entity.type
_entity.pdbx_description
1 polymer ?
#
loop_
_entity_poly.entity_id
_entity_poly.type
_entity_poly.pdbx_seq_one_letter_code
_entity_poly.pdbx_strand_id
1 'polypeptide(L)'
;IREEKSKELVAKGETALDPYEFDYLLICNKICGVSHYNMQMKIVVDTPEAYKKWLETQTTIAKSIAEDKASKEPKPVEVNNTVKIDTTKAISIETMPVVKK
;
A
#
# COMPACT_ATOMS: atom_id res chain seq x y z
N ILE A 1 -24.48 -24.72 7.02
CA ILE A 1 -25.25 -24.04 8.11
C ILE A 1 -25.82 -22.68 7.70
N ARG A 2 -25.03 -21.59 7.59
CA ARG A 2 -25.62 -20.28 7.20
C ARG A 2 -26.00 -20.21 5.74
N GLU A 3 -25.15 -20.67 4.84
CA GLU A 3 -25.45 -20.70 3.40
C GLU A 3 -26.69 -21.54 3.06
N GLU A 4 -26.88 -22.67 3.74
CA GLU A 4 -28.05 -23.53 3.56
C GLU A 4 -29.32 -22.85 4.07
N LYS A 5 -29.27 -22.22 5.25
CA LYS A 5 -30.39 -21.44 5.78
C LYS A 5 -30.69 -20.20 4.95
N SER A 6 -29.66 -19.57 4.36
CA SER A 6 -29.83 -18.48 3.40
C SER A 6 -30.58 -18.95 2.16
N LYS A 7 -30.31 -20.15 1.64
CA LYS A 7 -31.05 -20.72 0.51
C LYS A 7 -32.53 -20.98 0.84
N GLU A 8 -32.82 -21.49 2.04
CA GLU A 8 -34.19 -21.69 2.52
C GLU A 8 -34.95 -20.37 2.69
N LEU A 9 -34.29 -19.33 3.22
CA LEU A 9 -34.90 -18.00 3.41
C LEU A 9 -35.14 -17.29 2.08
N VAL A 10 -34.21 -17.38 1.13
CA VAL A 10 -34.39 -16.86 -0.23
C VAL A 10 -35.53 -17.57 -0.94
N ALA A 11 -35.67 -18.89 -0.79
CA ALA A 11 -36.80 -19.64 -1.35
C ALA A 11 -38.16 -19.23 -0.75
N LYS A 12 -38.16 -18.69 0.47
CA LYS A 12 -39.33 -18.18 1.18
C LYS A 12 -39.59 -16.69 0.92
N GLY A 13 -38.77 -16.04 0.08
CA GLY A 13 -38.87 -14.62 -0.25
C GLY A 13 -38.28 -13.68 0.81
N GLU A 14 -37.56 -14.22 1.80
CA GLU A 14 -36.87 -13.47 2.85
C GLU A 14 -35.40 -13.18 2.46
N THR A 15 -34.76 -12.24 3.15
CA THR A 15 -33.36 -11.86 2.89
C THR A 15 -32.40 -12.97 3.30
N ALA A 16 -31.44 -13.28 2.43
CA ALA A 16 -30.34 -14.19 2.73
C ALA A 16 -29.53 -13.70 3.95
N LEU A 17 -28.99 -14.63 4.75
CA LEU A 17 -27.99 -14.27 5.75
C LEU A 17 -26.67 -13.98 5.05
N ASP A 18 -25.98 -12.96 5.56
CA ASP A 18 -24.63 -12.61 5.09
C ASP A 18 -23.66 -13.79 5.25
N PRO A 19 -22.82 -14.05 4.22
CA PRO A 19 -21.75 -15.03 4.29
C PRO A 19 -20.75 -14.70 5.40
N TYR A 20 -20.14 -15.73 5.96
CA TYR A 20 -19.01 -15.53 6.86
C TYR A 20 -17.73 -15.29 6.05
N GLU A 21 -17.35 -14.03 5.90
CA GLU A 21 -16.01 -13.64 5.48
C GLU A 21 -15.14 -13.46 6.73
N PHE A 22 -14.09 -14.27 6.86
CA PHE A 22 -13.17 -14.21 7.99
C PHE A 22 -11.89 -13.49 7.59
N ASP A 23 -11.90 -12.16 7.75
CA ASP A 23 -10.71 -11.34 7.63
C ASP A 23 -10.00 -11.23 8.98
N TYR A 24 -8.73 -11.65 9.03
CA TYR A 24 -7.91 -11.51 10.23
C TYR A 24 -7.07 -10.25 10.14
N LEU A 25 -7.22 -9.35 11.11
CA LEU A 25 -6.41 -8.15 11.18
C LEU A 25 -5.19 -8.40 12.08
N LEU A 26 -4.01 -8.36 11.49
CA LEU A 26 -2.75 -8.37 12.23
C LEU A 26 -2.33 -6.92 12.49
N ILE A 27 -2.30 -6.56 13.77
CA ILE A 27 -1.89 -5.23 14.23
C ILE A 27 -0.52 -5.34 14.90
N CYS A 28 0.37 -4.40 14.62
CA CYS A 28 1.64 -4.34 15.31
C CYS A 28 1.46 -3.89 16.77
N ASN A 29 2.06 -4.62 17.73
CA ASN A 29 1.95 -4.32 19.18
C ASN A 29 3.13 -3.48 19.72
N LYS A 30 4.32 -3.57 19.10
CA LYS A 30 5.52 -2.85 19.56
C LYS A 30 5.79 -1.64 18.70
N ILE A 31 6.00 -0.49 19.34
CA ILE A 31 6.35 0.76 18.66
C ILE A 31 7.61 0.57 17.81
N CYS A 32 7.47 0.79 16.51
CA CYS A 32 8.52 0.56 15.52
C CYS A 32 8.75 1.76 14.59
N GLY A 33 8.03 2.87 14.80
CA GLY A 33 8.18 4.11 14.04
C GLY A 33 6.99 5.07 14.22
N VAL A 34 7.09 6.25 13.61
CA VAL A 34 6.04 7.30 13.70
C VAL A 34 4.69 6.88 13.12
N SER A 35 4.69 5.92 12.20
CA SER A 35 3.49 5.38 11.55
C SER A 35 3.02 4.04 12.16
N HIS A 36 3.47 3.69 13.38
CA HIS A 36 3.17 2.40 14.02
C HIS A 36 1.67 2.06 14.05
N TYR A 37 0.81 3.03 14.33
CA TYR A 37 -0.64 2.83 14.40
C TYR A 37 -1.29 2.46 13.07
N ASN A 38 -0.61 2.75 11.96
CA ASN A 38 -1.06 2.40 10.61
C ASN A 38 -0.53 1.04 10.14
N MET A 39 0.21 0.31 10.98
CA MET A 39 0.65 -1.06 10.68
C MET A 39 -0.46 -2.06 11.01
N GLN A 40 -1.45 -2.10 10.11
CA GLN A 40 -2.55 -3.05 10.12
C GLN A 40 -2.52 -3.84 8.81
N MET A 41 -2.37 -5.16 8.90
CA MET A 41 -2.36 -6.04 7.74
C MET A 41 -3.59 -6.93 7.77
N LYS A 42 -4.37 -6.93 6.69
CA LYS A 42 -5.49 -7.86 6.49
C LYS A 42 -4.92 -9.19 5.97
N ILE A 43 -5.24 -10.27 6.65
CA ILE A 43 -4.88 -11.65 6.30
C ILE A 43 -6.18 -12.37 5.93
N VAL A 44 -6.21 -12.95 4.73
CA VAL A 44 -7.31 -13.77 4.22
C VAL A 44 -6.85 -15.23 4.21
N VAL A 45 -7.68 -16.14 4.71
CA VAL A 45 -7.37 -17.57 4.77
C VAL A 45 -8.19 -18.32 3.73
N ASP A 46 -7.53 -18.70 2.65
CA ASP A 46 -8.13 -19.42 1.54
C ASP A 46 -7.78 -20.92 1.53
N THR A 47 -8.44 -21.67 0.65
CA THR A 47 -8.12 -23.08 0.39
C THR A 47 -6.74 -23.24 -0.27
N PRO A 48 -6.07 -24.39 -0.12
CA PRO A 48 -4.73 -24.62 -0.69
C PRO A 48 -4.68 -24.48 -2.22
N GLU A 49 -5.75 -24.85 -2.92
CA GLU A 49 -5.84 -24.75 -4.38
C GLU A 49 -5.99 -23.29 -4.84
N ALA A 50 -6.85 -22.52 -4.15
CA ALA A 50 -7.03 -21.11 -4.42
C ALA A 50 -5.73 -20.33 -4.17
N TYR A 51 -5.02 -20.64 -3.07
CA TYR A 51 -3.72 -20.04 -2.77
C TYR A 51 -2.67 -20.31 -3.87
N LYS A 52 -2.57 -21.56 -4.34
CA LYS A 52 -1.62 -21.90 -5.42
C LYS A 52 -1.91 -21.13 -6.70
N LYS A 53 -3.19 -21.04 -7.11
CA LYS A 53 -3.60 -20.25 -8.26
C LYS A 53 -3.27 -18.77 -8.09
N TRP A 54 -3.53 -18.20 -6.91
CA TRP A 54 -3.18 -16.81 -6.61
C TRP A 54 -1.67 -16.57 -6.65
N LEU A 55 -0.88 -17.51 -6.14
CA LEU A 55 0.58 -17.43 -6.14
C LEU A 55 1.17 -17.41 -7.56
N GLU A 56 0.60 -18.16 -8.50
CA GLU A 56 0.99 -18.15 -9.92
C GLU A 56 0.73 -16.80 -10.60
N THR A 57 -0.24 -16.01 -10.11
CA THR A 57 -0.52 -14.68 -10.65
C THR A 57 0.44 -13.59 -10.17
N GLN A 58 1.25 -13.85 -9.13
CA GLN A 58 2.16 -12.84 -8.59
C GLN A 58 3.46 -12.76 -9.37
N THR A 59 3.93 -11.54 -9.61
CA THR A 59 5.23 -11.31 -10.23
C THR A 59 6.36 -11.57 -9.23
N THR A 60 7.47 -12.10 -9.73
CA THR A 60 8.66 -12.23 -8.88
C THR A 60 9.27 -10.85 -8.62
N ILE A 61 9.89 -10.71 -7.45
CA ILE A 61 10.60 -9.47 -7.08
C ILE A 61 11.70 -9.15 -8.10
N ALA A 62 12.41 -10.18 -8.58
CA ALA A 62 13.46 -10.01 -9.60
C ALA A 62 12.92 -9.40 -10.91
N LYS A 63 11.74 -9.84 -11.37
CA LYS A 63 11.09 -9.30 -12.57
C LYS A 63 10.62 -7.87 -12.36
N SER A 64 10.02 -7.59 -11.20
CA SER A 64 9.56 -6.23 -10.85
C SER A 64 10.74 -5.24 -10.81
N ILE A 65 11.88 -5.64 -10.24
CA ILE A 65 13.10 -4.82 -10.22
C ILE A 65 13.66 -4.60 -11.63
N ALA A 66 13.60 -5.60 -12.51
CA ALA A 66 14.07 -5.47 -13.89
C ALA A 66 13.20 -4.49 -14.69
N GLU A 67 11.87 -4.56 -14.51
CA GLU A 67 10.90 -3.65 -15.13
C GLU A 67 11.08 -2.20 -14.64
N ASP A 68 11.27 -2.00 -13.33
CA ASP A 68 11.56 -0.68 -12.75
C ASP A 68 12.87 -0.07 -13.26
N LYS A 69 13.87 -0.91 -13.55
CA LYS A 69 15.14 -0.47 -14.13
C LYS A 69 15.00 -0.12 -15.62
N ALA A 70 14.21 -0.89 -16.37
CA ALA A 70 13.93 -0.61 -17.78
C ALA A 70 13.07 0.65 -17.96
N SER A 71 12.19 0.97 -17.00
CA SER A 71 11.40 2.21 -17.01
C SER A 71 12.20 3.46 -16.63
N LYS A 72 13.48 3.33 -16.25
CA LYS A 72 14.38 4.43 -15.85
C LYS A 72 15.48 4.74 -16.87
N GLU A 73 15.29 4.43 -18.15
CA GLU A 73 16.01 5.14 -19.22
C GLU A 73 15.37 6.52 -19.44
N PRO A 74 16.16 7.61 -19.47
CA PRO A 74 15.62 8.96 -19.48
C PRO A 74 14.98 9.26 -20.84
N LYS A 75 13.65 9.36 -20.89
CA LYS A 75 13.00 10.18 -21.92
C LYS A 75 13.51 11.62 -21.75
N PRO A 76 13.97 12.30 -22.81
CA PRO A 76 14.38 13.70 -22.72
C PRO A 76 13.23 14.52 -22.12
N VAL A 77 13.45 15.06 -20.93
CA VAL A 77 12.56 16.07 -20.36
C VAL A 77 12.92 17.37 -21.05
N GLU A 78 12.15 17.73 -22.06
CA GLU A 78 12.16 19.05 -22.66
C GLU A 78 11.65 20.05 -21.60
N VAL A 79 12.58 20.73 -20.93
CA VAL A 79 12.27 21.73 -19.91
C VAL A 79 11.86 23.03 -20.60
N ASN A 80 10.57 23.17 -20.88
CA ASN A 80 9.95 24.46 -21.19
C ASN A 80 8.82 24.71 -20.18
N ASN A 81 9.12 25.52 -19.16
CA ASN A 81 8.35 26.73 -18.80
C ASN A 81 8.68 27.22 -17.39
N THR A 82 9.37 28.37 -17.35
CA THR A 82 9.19 29.50 -16.43
C THR A 82 8.68 29.19 -15.02
N VAL A 83 9.61 29.00 -14.09
CA VAL A 83 9.36 29.19 -12.65
C VAL A 83 9.21 30.70 -12.40
N LYS A 84 7.98 31.15 -12.13
CA LYS A 84 7.73 32.44 -11.49
C LYS A 84 8.28 32.37 -10.07
N ILE A 85 9.31 33.16 -9.82
CA ILE A 85 9.88 33.43 -8.51
C ILE A 85 8.85 34.28 -7.76
N ASP A 86 8.18 33.74 -6.74
CA ASP A 86 7.43 34.58 -5.81
C ASP A 86 8.28 34.86 -4.57
N THR A 87 8.33 36.15 -4.26
CA THR A 87 9.31 36.83 -3.43
C THR A 87 8.66 37.03 -2.08
N THR A 88 9.16 36.43 -0.99
CA THR A 88 9.13 36.97 0.40
C THR A 88 9.41 35.88 1.46
N LYS A 89 10.69 35.62 1.75
CA LYS A 89 11.21 35.63 3.13
C LYS A 89 12.74 35.58 3.10
N ALA A 90 13.35 36.58 3.73
CA ALA A 90 14.77 36.88 3.64
C ALA A 90 15.68 35.75 4.15
N ILE A 91 16.74 35.51 3.37
CA ILE A 91 17.97 34.86 3.79
C ILE A 91 18.76 35.88 4.62
N SER A 92 19.07 35.54 5.86
CA SER A 92 20.19 36.12 6.60
C SER A 92 21.03 34.97 7.11
N ILE A 93 21.99 34.53 6.31
CA ILE A 93 23.11 33.71 6.76
C ILE A 93 24.32 34.64 6.73
N GLU A 94 24.50 35.41 7.79
CA GLU A 94 25.78 36.03 8.07
C GLU A 94 26.68 34.99 8.75
N THR A 95 27.80 34.79 8.09
CA THR A 95 28.98 34.05 8.51
C THR A 95 29.41 34.37 9.95
N MET A 96 29.66 33.34 10.76
CA MET A 96 30.63 33.44 11.85
C MET A 96 31.52 32.18 11.91
N PRO A 97 32.82 32.36 12.22
CA PRO A 97 33.88 31.40 11.92
C PRO A 97 33.99 30.28 12.96
N VAL A 98 34.48 29.14 12.46
CA VAL A 98 34.96 27.98 13.23
C VAL A 98 35.95 28.43 14.31
N VAL A 99 35.60 28.20 15.59
CA VAL A 99 36.54 28.27 16.72
C VAL A 99 36.95 26.84 17.08
N LYS A 100 38.21 26.51 16.80
CA LYS A 100 38.90 25.35 17.37
C LYS A 100 39.10 25.58 18.87
N LYS A 101 38.89 24.53 19.66
CA LYS A 101 39.52 24.34 20.97
C LYS A 101 40.11 22.94 21.01
#